data_AF-A0A7H8NSY2-F1
#
_entry.id   AF-A0A7H8NSY2-F1
#
_cell.length_a   1.000
_cell.length_b   1.000
_cell.length_c   1.000
_cell.angle_alpha   90.00
_cell.angle_beta   90.00
_cell.angle_gamma   90.00
#
_symmetry.space_group_name_H-M   'P 1'
#
loop_
_entity.id
_entity.type
_entity.pdbx_description
1 polymer ?
#
loop_
_entity_poly.entity_id
_entity_poly.type
_entity_poly.pdbx_seq_one_letter_code
_entity_poly.pdbx_strand_id
1 'polypeptide(L)'
;MAESLATLQQRWADHVRDPSMPAPNGIEARRMAVYRRLCIDSLDSLLAGSLPRLQAQLGAARWRETVEHYYARHACHTPLFPQIAGEFAAWLAMQDAFALPGWAAELAHYQSTQQALHIEARDAGHSLRYTPAGSDVLALSPLVRVLGYQWPVHEDAALDDAAASEPTLLLLRRLANYQLQVEELAPLAYALLSAFGDDGSRVDDALQALAEAHDVTADALHVVAAPVLGELCAAGVLVVLTGF
;
A
#
# COMPACT_ATOMS: atom_id res chain seq x y z
N MET A 1 -6.76 29.41 36.49
CA MET A 1 -7.52 28.15 36.40
C MET A 1 -6.54 27.05 36.02
N ALA A 2 -6.61 25.88 36.66
CA ALA A 2 -5.76 24.76 36.28
C ALA A 2 -6.08 24.33 34.84
N GLU A 3 -5.04 24.01 34.06
CA GLU A 3 -5.19 23.45 32.72
C GLU A 3 -5.94 22.12 32.77
N SER A 4 -6.78 21.85 31.77
CA SER A 4 -7.48 20.56 31.66
C SER A 4 -6.49 19.43 31.32
N LEU A 5 -6.78 18.20 31.76
CA LEU A 5 -5.95 17.04 31.43
C LEU A 5 -5.79 16.85 29.91
N ALA A 6 -6.85 17.05 29.13
CA ALA A 6 -6.82 16.92 27.68
C ALA A 6 -5.86 17.93 27.04
N THR A 7 -5.88 19.19 27.48
CA THR A 7 -4.96 20.23 27.00
C THR A 7 -3.51 19.91 27.36
N LEU A 8 -3.26 19.40 28.58
CA LEU A 8 -1.93 18.99 29.01
C LEU A 8 -1.40 17.81 28.17
N GLN A 9 -2.24 16.80 27.92
CA GLN A 9 -1.89 15.65 27.07
C GLN A 9 -1.61 16.06 25.63
N GLN A 10 -2.42 16.96 25.07
CA GLN A 10 -2.19 17.47 23.73
C GLN A 10 -0.86 18.22 23.64
N ARG A 11 -0.58 19.15 24.57
CA ARG A 11 0.70 19.89 24.59
C ARG A 11 1.89 18.95 24.75
N TRP A 12 1.77 17.93 25.59
CA TRP A 12 2.80 16.91 25.73
C TRP A 12 3.02 16.16 24.42
N ALA A 13 1.95 15.70 23.77
CA ALA A 13 2.01 14.97 22.50
C ALA A 13 2.60 15.83 21.38
N ASP A 14 2.18 17.09 21.27
CA ASP A 14 2.67 18.05 20.28
C ASP A 14 4.18 18.26 20.43
N HIS A 15 4.68 18.45 21.66
CA HIS A 15 6.10 18.63 21.93
C HIS A 15 6.93 17.34 21.71
N VAL A 16 6.38 16.18 22.08
CA VAL A 16 7.02 14.87 21.83
C VAL A 16 7.18 14.62 20.34
N ARG A 17 6.21 15.06 19.52
CA ARG A 17 6.23 14.94 18.06
C ARG A 17 7.14 15.97 17.40
N ASP A 18 7.03 17.24 17.83
CA ASP A 18 7.81 18.36 17.33
C ASP A 18 8.43 19.16 18.50
N PRO A 19 9.75 19.10 18.71
CA PRO A 19 10.41 19.79 19.82
C PRO A 19 10.39 21.33 19.69
N SER A 20 9.98 21.88 18.54
CA SER A 20 9.75 23.32 18.39
C SER A 20 8.46 23.79 19.07
N MET A 21 7.53 22.87 19.36
CA MET A 21 6.29 23.17 20.08
C MET A 21 6.56 23.40 21.58
N PRO A 22 5.73 24.16 22.30
CA PRO A 22 5.95 24.43 23.73
C PRO A 22 5.85 23.17 24.59
N ALA A 23 6.85 22.92 25.44
CA ALA A 23 6.77 21.84 26.43
C ALA A 23 5.77 22.16 27.56
N PRO A 24 5.16 21.13 28.19
CA PRO A 24 4.41 21.32 29.43
C PRO A 24 5.25 21.96 30.56
N ASN A 25 4.60 22.81 31.35
CA ASN A 25 5.23 23.46 32.50
C ASN A 25 5.68 22.44 33.56
N GLY A 26 6.81 22.69 34.22
CA GLY A 26 7.29 21.89 35.34
C GLY A 26 7.99 20.58 34.97
N ILE A 27 8.24 20.32 33.67
CA ILE A 27 9.03 19.18 33.21
C ILE A 27 10.38 19.67 32.68
N GLU A 28 11.46 19.06 33.16
CA GLU A 28 12.81 19.34 32.66
C GLU A 28 12.96 18.91 31.19
N ALA A 29 13.60 19.76 30.38
CA ALA A 29 13.85 19.48 28.96
C ALA A 29 14.55 18.14 28.71
N ARG A 30 15.49 17.76 29.60
CA ARG A 30 16.17 16.45 29.54
C ARG A 30 15.19 15.28 29.63
N ARG A 31 14.18 15.34 30.50
CA ARG A 31 13.18 14.27 30.64
C ARG A 31 12.29 14.20 29.41
N MET A 32 11.91 15.36 28.89
CA MET A 32 11.11 15.44 27.67
C MET A 32 11.83 14.85 26.45
N ALA A 33 13.13 15.09 26.33
CA ALA A 33 13.95 14.48 25.29
C ALA A 33 13.99 12.94 25.38
N VAL A 34 13.95 12.35 26.58
CA VAL A 34 13.84 10.89 26.76
C VAL A 34 12.51 10.38 26.23
N TYR A 35 11.39 11.04 26.56
CA TYR A 35 10.07 10.65 26.05
C TYR A 35 9.97 10.76 24.53
N ARG A 36 10.43 11.89 23.96
CA ARG A 36 10.53 12.06 22.51
C ARG A 36 11.26 10.89 21.89
N ARG A 37 12.46 10.59 22.38
CA ARG A 37 13.30 9.49 21.88
C ARG A 37 12.57 8.15 21.94
N LEU A 38 11.92 7.81 23.04
CA LEU A 38 11.19 6.54 23.17
C LEU A 38 10.06 6.42 22.15
N CYS A 39 9.26 7.48 21.98
CA CYS A 39 8.13 7.47 21.06
C CYS A 39 8.59 7.34 19.61
N ILE A 40 9.61 8.10 19.22
CA ILE A 40 10.09 8.02 17.85
C ILE A 40 10.88 6.75 17.57
N ASP A 41 11.68 6.24 18.51
CA ASP A 41 12.41 4.99 18.33
C ASP A 41 11.43 3.81 18.17
N SER A 42 10.25 3.89 18.78
CA SER A 42 9.16 2.92 18.58
C SER A 42 8.58 2.99 17.17
N LEU A 43 8.30 4.19 16.66
CA LEU A 43 7.80 4.38 15.29
C LEU A 43 8.83 3.98 14.24
N ASP A 44 10.09 4.38 14.46
CA ASP A 44 11.23 4.03 13.63
C ASP A 44 11.40 2.50 13.54
N SER A 45 11.40 1.81 14.68
CA SER A 45 11.51 0.34 14.72
C SER A 45 10.36 -0.35 13.98
N LEU A 46 9.14 0.18 14.10
CA LEU A 46 7.98 -0.33 13.37
C LEU A 46 8.16 -0.14 11.87
N LEU A 47 8.43 1.08 11.42
CA LEU A 47 8.56 1.40 10.00
C LEU A 47 9.76 0.69 9.36
N ALA A 48 10.88 0.56 10.07
CA ALA A 48 12.07 -0.13 9.57
C ALA A 48 11.83 -1.65 9.45
N GLY A 49 11.06 -2.23 10.37
CA GLY A 49 10.60 -3.62 10.25
C GLY A 49 9.63 -3.83 9.09
N SER A 50 8.86 -2.79 8.75
CA SER A 50 7.89 -2.82 7.65
C SER A 50 8.46 -2.52 6.27
N LEU A 51 9.44 -1.63 6.20
CA LEU A 51 9.99 -1.06 4.97
C LEU A 51 11.53 -1.24 4.94
N PRO A 52 12.05 -2.47 5.14
CA PRO A 52 13.48 -2.69 5.37
C PRO A 52 14.35 -2.32 4.16
N ARG A 53 13.82 -2.40 2.93
CA ARG A 53 14.59 -2.07 1.73
C ARG A 53 14.65 -0.57 1.54
N LEU A 54 13.55 0.13 1.79
CA LEU A 54 13.51 1.59 1.80
C LEU A 54 14.51 2.16 2.83
N GLN A 55 14.50 1.63 4.06
CA GLN A 55 15.43 2.05 5.12
C GLN A 55 16.89 1.80 4.72
N ALA A 56 17.18 0.64 4.15
CA ALA A 56 18.52 0.29 3.69
C ALA A 56 19.01 1.21 2.55
N GLN A 57 18.17 1.47 1.54
CA GLN A 57 18.55 2.26 0.37
C GLN A 57 18.63 3.77 0.66
N LEU A 58 17.78 4.33 1.52
CA LEU A 58 17.88 5.72 1.95
C LEU A 58 19.09 5.97 2.88
N GLY A 59 19.49 4.94 3.61
CA GLY A 59 20.51 5.04 4.66
C GLY A 59 20.00 5.68 5.95
N ALA A 60 20.68 5.39 7.06
CA ALA A 60 20.19 5.67 8.41
C ALA A 60 19.85 7.15 8.68
N ALA A 61 20.67 8.09 8.17
CA ALA A 61 20.47 9.51 8.43
C ALA A 61 19.20 10.06 7.74
N ARG A 62 19.07 9.80 6.44
CA ARG A 62 17.92 10.26 5.64
C ARG A 62 16.64 9.57 6.08
N TRP A 63 16.69 8.26 6.33
CA TRP A 63 15.57 7.51 6.92
C TRP A 63 15.08 8.15 8.22
N ARG A 64 16.00 8.43 9.16
CA ARG A 64 15.63 9.00 10.45
C ARG A 64 15.00 10.38 10.33
N GLU A 65 15.53 11.22 9.44
CA GLU A 65 14.96 12.55 9.15
C GLU A 65 13.53 12.43 8.58
N THR A 66 13.30 11.51 7.64
CA THR A 66 11.97 11.24 7.08
C THR A 66 10.99 10.78 8.15
N VAL A 67 11.39 9.85 9.03
CA VAL A 67 10.55 9.36 10.14
C VAL A 67 10.25 10.48 11.16
N GLU A 68 11.25 11.30 11.50
CA GLU A 68 11.08 12.45 12.40
C GLU A 68 10.04 13.44 11.89
N HIS A 69 10.11 13.74 10.61
CA HIS A 69 9.20 14.69 9.99
C HIS A 69 7.81 14.08 9.76
N TYR A 70 7.70 12.79 9.40
CA TYR A 70 6.42 12.07 9.41
C TYR A 70 5.77 12.15 10.78
N TYR A 71 6.53 11.84 11.84
CA TYR A 71 6.02 11.85 13.21
C TYR A 71 5.62 13.25 13.68
N ALA A 72 6.28 14.31 13.20
CA ALA A 72 5.88 15.68 13.50
C ALA A 72 4.58 16.07 12.77
N ARG A 73 4.46 15.76 11.47
CA ARG A 73 3.44 16.34 10.58
C ARG A 73 2.23 15.48 10.28
N HIS A 74 2.32 14.16 10.43
CA HIS A 74 1.22 13.24 10.09
C HIS A 74 0.60 12.59 11.31
N ALA A 75 -0.66 12.92 11.59
CA ALA A 75 -1.43 12.20 12.59
C ALA A 75 -1.93 10.88 11.98
N CYS A 76 -1.42 9.75 12.47
CA CYS A 76 -1.93 8.45 12.02
C CYS A 76 -3.43 8.32 12.38
N HIS A 77 -4.23 7.83 11.45
CA HIS A 77 -5.67 7.65 11.64
C HIS A 77 -6.02 6.22 12.06
N THR A 78 -5.19 5.25 11.72
CA THR A 78 -5.34 3.86 12.12
C THR A 78 -4.80 3.63 13.54
N PRO A 79 -5.58 2.95 14.41
CA PRO A 79 -5.05 2.43 15.67
C PRO A 79 -4.23 1.15 15.47
N LEU A 80 -4.21 0.59 14.26
CA LEU A 80 -3.60 -0.71 13.97
C LEU A 80 -2.15 -0.53 13.52
N PHE A 81 -1.21 -0.87 14.40
CA PHE A 81 0.23 -0.78 14.16
C PHE A 81 0.67 -1.34 12.79
N PRO A 82 0.19 -2.53 12.35
CA PRO A 82 0.57 -3.07 11.03
C PRO A 82 0.15 -2.22 9.83
N GLN A 83 -0.85 -1.35 9.98
CA GLN A 83 -1.35 -0.47 8.90
C GLN A 83 -0.62 0.87 8.85
N ILE A 84 0.17 1.21 9.87
CA ILE A 84 0.92 2.50 9.92
C ILE A 84 1.92 2.61 8.75
N ALA A 85 2.51 1.50 8.30
CA ALA A 85 3.41 1.51 7.15
C ALA A 85 2.71 1.92 5.84
N GLY A 86 1.43 1.55 5.69
CA GLY A 86 0.61 1.98 4.54
C GLY A 86 0.30 3.48 4.60
N GLU A 87 -0.04 4.00 5.78
CA GLU A 87 -0.21 5.46 5.97
C GLU A 87 1.09 6.22 5.72
N PHE A 88 2.22 5.71 6.17
CA PHE A 88 3.53 6.30 5.90
C PHE A 88 3.83 6.32 4.40
N ALA A 89 3.57 5.23 3.67
CA ALA A 89 3.78 5.16 2.23
C ALA A 89 2.87 6.16 1.48
N ALA A 90 1.59 6.25 1.86
CA ALA A 90 0.66 7.21 1.28
C ALA A 90 1.08 8.66 1.58
N TRP A 91 1.50 8.94 2.81
CA TRP A 91 2.04 10.24 3.18
C TRP A 91 3.28 10.58 2.36
N LEU A 92 4.23 9.64 2.23
CA LEU A 92 5.50 9.82 1.52
C LEU A 92 5.29 10.20 0.06
N ALA A 93 4.30 9.57 -0.60
CA ALA A 93 3.92 9.87 -1.99
C ALA A 93 3.43 11.31 -2.20
N MET A 94 3.02 12.00 -1.14
CA MET A 94 2.57 13.40 -1.19
C MET A 94 3.65 14.40 -0.78
N GLN A 95 4.87 13.96 -0.46
CA GLN A 95 5.90 14.85 0.07
C GLN A 95 6.88 15.32 -1.01
N ASP A 96 6.76 16.58 -1.43
CA ASP A 96 7.76 17.26 -2.24
C ASP A 96 8.93 17.83 -1.40
N ALA A 97 8.72 17.94 -0.08
CA ALA A 97 9.64 18.64 0.83
C ALA A 97 10.94 17.88 1.09
N PHE A 98 10.93 16.56 0.90
CA PHE A 98 12.14 15.76 0.97
C PHE A 98 12.58 15.54 -0.46
N ALA A 99 13.79 15.98 -0.80
CA ALA A 99 14.43 15.63 -2.06
C ALA A 99 14.83 14.14 -2.05
N LEU A 100 13.82 13.27 -1.94
CA LEU A 100 13.97 11.83 -1.97
C LEU A 100 14.12 11.37 -3.42
N PRO A 101 14.80 10.24 -3.62
CA PRO A 101 14.78 9.56 -4.89
C PRO A 101 13.35 9.28 -5.36
N GLY A 102 13.11 9.35 -6.67
CA GLY A 102 11.78 9.12 -7.26
C GLY A 102 11.20 7.74 -6.92
N TRP A 103 12.06 6.73 -6.76
CA TRP A 103 11.67 5.38 -6.38
C TRP A 103 11.20 5.24 -4.92
N ALA A 104 11.48 6.21 -4.03
CA ALA A 104 11.26 6.05 -2.59
C ALA A 104 9.78 5.84 -2.23
N ALA A 105 8.88 6.61 -2.85
CA ALA A 105 7.45 6.47 -2.63
C ALA A 105 6.91 5.14 -3.16
N GLU A 106 7.34 4.74 -4.36
CA GLU A 106 6.92 3.47 -4.97
C GLU A 106 7.43 2.25 -4.18
N LEU A 107 8.68 2.28 -3.71
CA LEU A 107 9.24 1.22 -2.88
C LEU A 107 8.53 1.15 -1.51
N ALA A 108 8.24 2.30 -0.89
CA ALA A 108 7.46 2.35 0.34
C ALA A 108 6.08 1.71 0.14
N HIS A 109 5.40 2.08 -0.94
CA HIS A 109 4.10 1.53 -1.29
C HIS A 109 4.21 0.02 -1.47
N TYR A 110 5.10 -0.48 -2.33
CA TYR A 110 5.29 -1.90 -2.57
C TYR A 110 5.52 -2.71 -1.28
N GLN A 111 6.48 -2.32 -0.44
CA GLN A 111 6.77 -3.03 0.81
C GLN A 111 5.60 -3.00 1.79
N SER A 112 4.92 -1.84 1.90
CA SER A 112 3.73 -1.73 2.75
C SER A 112 2.57 -2.60 2.25
N THR A 113 2.39 -2.72 0.93
CA THR A 113 1.37 -3.56 0.31
C THR A 113 1.63 -5.04 0.58
N GLN A 114 2.89 -5.49 0.51
CA GLN A 114 3.26 -6.87 0.87
C GLN A 114 2.91 -7.17 2.33
N GLN A 115 3.19 -6.26 3.26
CA GLN A 115 2.82 -6.43 4.66
C GLN A 115 1.31 -6.46 4.87
N ALA A 116 0.58 -5.55 4.22
CA ALA A 116 -0.88 -5.51 4.30
C ALA A 116 -1.51 -6.83 3.83
N LEU A 117 -1.03 -7.37 2.70
CA LEU A 117 -1.47 -8.68 2.20
C LEU A 117 -1.24 -9.80 3.20
N HIS A 118 -0.16 -9.76 3.98
CA HIS A 118 0.15 -10.80 4.96
C HIS A 118 -0.88 -10.89 6.09
N ILE A 119 -1.52 -9.77 6.44
CA ILE A 119 -2.52 -9.68 7.53
C ILE A 119 -3.96 -9.57 7.03
N GLU A 120 -4.17 -9.40 5.73
CA GLU A 120 -5.47 -9.21 5.11
C GLU A 120 -6.44 -10.35 5.47
N ALA A 121 -7.73 -10.04 5.65
CA ALA A 121 -8.74 -11.06 5.87
C ALA A 121 -8.98 -11.86 4.58
N ARG A 122 -9.22 -13.18 4.69
CA ARG A 122 -9.41 -14.03 3.50
C ARG A 122 -10.62 -13.64 2.66
N ASP A 123 -11.69 -13.22 3.32
CA ASP A 123 -12.96 -12.86 2.72
C ASP A 123 -13.20 -11.35 2.69
N ALA A 124 -12.41 -10.57 3.44
CA ALA A 124 -12.67 -9.15 3.71
C ALA A 124 -14.14 -8.87 4.08
N GLY A 125 -14.79 -9.82 4.77
CA GLY A 125 -16.21 -9.74 5.14
C GLY A 125 -17.23 -10.10 4.05
N HIS A 126 -16.81 -10.68 2.91
CA HIS A 126 -17.68 -11.05 1.79
C HIS A 126 -17.76 -12.56 1.56
N SER A 127 -18.92 -13.06 1.13
CA SER A 127 -19.01 -14.44 0.63
C SER A 127 -18.34 -14.53 -0.74
N LEU A 128 -17.17 -15.16 -0.82
CA LEU A 128 -16.41 -15.29 -2.06
C LEU A 128 -16.75 -16.61 -2.77
N ARG A 129 -17.15 -16.53 -4.05
CA ARG A 129 -17.23 -17.72 -4.94
C ARG A 129 -16.15 -17.65 -6.02
N TYR A 130 -15.59 -18.79 -6.36
CA TYR A 130 -14.48 -18.93 -7.33
C TYR A 130 -14.95 -19.47 -8.69
N THR A 131 -16.26 -19.55 -8.90
CA THR A 131 -16.83 -20.00 -10.17
C THR A 131 -17.91 -19.01 -10.59
N PRO A 132 -17.69 -18.26 -11.68
CA PRO A 132 -18.70 -17.36 -12.21
C PRO A 132 -19.89 -18.12 -12.79
N ALA A 133 -21.08 -17.55 -12.65
CA ALA A 133 -22.31 -18.02 -13.28
C ALA A 133 -23.05 -16.86 -13.96
N GLY A 134 -23.38 -17.01 -15.25
CA GLY A 134 -24.23 -16.07 -15.98
C GLY A 134 -23.71 -14.62 -15.93
N SER A 135 -24.51 -13.72 -15.36
CA SER A 135 -24.24 -12.27 -15.29
C SER A 135 -23.52 -11.82 -14.00
N ASP A 136 -22.76 -12.73 -13.35
CA ASP A 136 -22.05 -12.45 -12.12
C ASP A 136 -21.05 -11.27 -12.27
N VAL A 137 -20.86 -10.54 -11.18
CA VAL A 137 -19.85 -9.48 -11.05
C VAL A 137 -18.55 -10.12 -10.55
N LEU A 138 -17.48 -9.96 -11.33
CA LEU A 138 -16.14 -10.42 -10.96
C LEU A 138 -15.35 -9.26 -10.36
N ALA A 139 -14.65 -9.52 -9.27
CA ALA A 139 -13.74 -8.58 -8.62
C ALA A 139 -12.38 -9.24 -8.38
N LEU A 140 -11.37 -8.43 -8.14
CA LEU A 140 -10.11 -8.91 -7.59
C LEU A 140 -10.36 -9.55 -6.22
N SER A 141 -9.69 -10.67 -5.98
CA SER A 141 -9.65 -11.29 -4.66
C SER A 141 -9.08 -10.30 -3.65
N PRO A 142 -9.61 -10.23 -2.40
CA PRO A 142 -9.02 -9.40 -1.36
C PRO A 142 -7.54 -9.71 -1.10
N LEU A 143 -7.08 -10.92 -1.47
CA LEU A 143 -5.70 -11.37 -1.31
C LEU A 143 -4.80 -11.06 -2.52
N VAL A 144 -5.30 -10.27 -3.48
CA VAL A 144 -4.58 -9.85 -4.68
C VAL A 144 -4.43 -8.34 -4.69
N ARG A 145 -3.31 -7.88 -5.25
CA ARG A 145 -3.10 -6.48 -5.65
C ARG A 145 -2.52 -6.46 -7.05
N VAL A 146 -3.01 -5.53 -7.87
CA VAL A 146 -2.55 -5.30 -9.24
C VAL A 146 -1.98 -3.89 -9.29
N LEU A 147 -0.68 -3.77 -9.48
CA LEU A 147 0.09 -2.55 -9.20
C LEU A 147 1.01 -2.20 -10.37
N GLY A 148 1.16 -0.92 -10.65
CA GLY A 148 2.08 -0.40 -11.67
C GLY A 148 3.10 0.55 -11.04
N TYR A 149 4.36 0.40 -11.43
CA TYR A 149 5.49 1.18 -10.91
C TYR A 149 6.36 1.69 -12.06
N GLN A 150 6.94 2.88 -11.92
CA GLN A 150 7.96 3.39 -12.84
C GLN A 150 9.34 2.80 -12.56
N TRP A 151 9.57 2.31 -11.35
CA TRP A 151 10.80 1.60 -10.97
C TRP A 151 10.54 0.11 -10.75
N PRO A 152 11.52 -0.77 -10.99
CA PRO A 152 11.40 -2.21 -10.74
C PRO A 152 11.51 -2.53 -9.24
N VAL A 153 10.62 -1.96 -8.43
CA VAL A 153 10.65 -2.04 -6.95
C VAL A 153 10.58 -3.46 -6.40
N HIS A 154 10.11 -4.42 -7.20
CA HIS A 154 10.03 -5.82 -6.82
C HIS A 154 11.38 -6.55 -6.87
N GLU A 155 12.35 -6.07 -7.65
CA GLU A 155 13.68 -6.66 -7.73
C GLU A 155 14.49 -6.35 -6.47
N ASP A 156 15.30 -7.28 -5.98
CA ASP A 156 16.14 -7.08 -4.79
C ASP A 156 17.40 -6.22 -5.03
N ALA A 157 17.53 -5.64 -6.22
CA ALA A 157 18.63 -4.75 -6.56
C ALA A 157 18.47 -3.34 -5.94
N ALA A 158 19.57 -2.60 -5.90
CA ALA A 158 19.53 -1.17 -5.63
C ALA A 158 18.81 -0.46 -6.78
N LEU A 159 17.90 0.47 -6.46
CA LEU A 159 17.16 1.22 -7.46
C LEU A 159 17.95 2.46 -7.87
N ASP A 160 18.01 2.70 -9.18
CA ASP A 160 18.59 3.91 -9.74
C ASP A 160 17.58 5.07 -9.70
N ASP A 161 18.09 6.31 -9.61
CA ASP A 161 17.23 7.50 -9.61
C ASP A 161 16.51 7.71 -10.95
N ALA A 162 17.04 7.18 -12.06
CA ALA A 162 16.41 7.25 -13.36
C ALA A 162 15.24 6.24 -13.44
N ALA A 163 14.05 6.73 -13.78
CA ALA A 163 12.89 5.87 -14.02
C ALA A 163 13.11 4.96 -15.23
N ALA A 164 12.49 3.77 -15.20
CA ALA A 164 12.50 2.88 -16.34
C ALA A 164 11.72 3.47 -17.53
N SER A 165 12.08 3.06 -18.74
CA SER A 165 11.38 3.48 -19.96
C SER A 165 9.98 2.89 -20.08
N GLU A 166 9.77 1.71 -19.50
CA GLU A 166 8.49 1.01 -19.45
C GLU A 166 8.12 0.73 -18.00
N PRO A 167 6.82 0.84 -17.65
CA PRO A 167 6.39 0.57 -16.28
C PRO A 167 6.52 -0.92 -15.95
N THR A 168 6.90 -1.19 -14.71
CA THR A 168 6.83 -2.52 -14.11
C THR A 168 5.40 -2.77 -13.65
N LEU A 169 4.72 -3.75 -14.25
CA LEU A 169 3.33 -4.10 -13.93
C LEU A 169 3.32 -5.42 -13.17
N LEU A 170 2.70 -5.44 -11.99
CA LEU A 170 2.80 -6.55 -11.05
C LEU A 170 1.45 -7.06 -10.59
N LEU A 171 1.38 -8.38 -10.40
CA LEU A 171 0.38 -9.07 -9.59
C LEU A 171 1.05 -9.55 -8.30
N LEU A 172 0.55 -9.08 -7.16
CA LEU A 172 0.91 -9.59 -5.85
C LEU A 172 -0.26 -10.43 -5.34
N ARG A 173 0.01 -11.64 -4.86
CA ARG A 173 -1.03 -12.52 -4.32
C ARG A 173 -0.57 -13.24 -3.06
N ARG A 174 -1.41 -13.27 -2.02
CA ARG A 174 -1.22 -14.18 -0.89
C ARG A 174 -1.92 -15.52 -1.16
N LEU A 175 -1.14 -16.58 -1.20
CA LEU A 175 -1.62 -17.95 -1.37
C LEU A 175 -2.25 -18.50 -0.07
N ALA A 176 -2.98 -19.61 -0.19
CA ALA A 176 -3.64 -20.25 0.94
C ALA A 176 -2.67 -20.72 2.06
N ASN A 177 -1.39 -20.93 1.72
CA ASN A 177 -0.31 -21.30 2.62
C ASN A 177 0.45 -20.08 3.21
N TYR A 178 -0.10 -18.87 3.08
CA TYR A 178 0.47 -17.59 3.55
C TYR A 178 1.72 -17.10 2.82
N GLN A 179 2.16 -17.78 1.74
CA GLN A 179 3.23 -17.27 0.90
C GLN A 179 2.72 -16.13 0.00
N LEU A 180 3.56 -15.11 -0.16
CA LEU A 180 3.34 -14.07 -1.16
C LEU A 180 4.00 -14.50 -2.48
N GLN A 181 3.23 -14.39 -3.55
CA GLN A 181 3.70 -14.56 -4.91
C GLN A 181 3.66 -13.19 -5.60
N VAL A 182 4.72 -12.88 -6.34
CA VAL A 182 4.83 -11.67 -7.15
C VAL A 182 5.11 -12.12 -8.58
N GLU A 183 4.31 -11.62 -9.51
CA GLU A 183 4.43 -11.93 -10.94
C GLU A 183 4.42 -10.63 -11.73
N GLU A 184 5.28 -10.52 -12.73
CA GLU A 184 5.18 -9.45 -13.73
C GLU A 184 4.07 -9.76 -14.74
N LEU A 185 3.29 -8.74 -15.05
CA LEU A 185 2.15 -8.82 -15.96
C LEU A 185 2.49 -8.21 -17.31
N ALA A 186 2.03 -8.87 -18.37
CA ALA A 186 1.92 -8.21 -19.67
C ALA A 186 0.91 -7.05 -19.61
N PRO A 187 1.08 -5.98 -20.40
CA PRO A 187 0.20 -4.80 -20.35
C PRO A 187 -1.30 -5.11 -20.50
N LEU A 188 -1.66 -6.03 -21.39
CA LEU A 188 -3.06 -6.42 -21.58
C LEU A 188 -3.64 -7.17 -20.36
N ALA A 189 -2.83 -8.00 -19.70
CA ALA A 189 -3.25 -8.71 -18.48
C ALA A 189 -3.45 -7.74 -17.31
N TYR A 190 -2.54 -6.77 -17.17
CA TYR A 190 -2.69 -5.68 -16.20
C TYR A 190 -3.99 -4.90 -16.46
N ALA A 191 -4.21 -4.44 -17.70
CA ALA A 191 -5.39 -3.66 -18.04
C ALA A 191 -6.70 -4.45 -17.82
N LEU A 192 -6.74 -5.73 -18.16
CA LEU A 192 -7.88 -6.61 -17.90
C LEU A 192 -8.19 -6.71 -16.40
N LEU A 193 -7.18 -6.98 -15.57
CA LEU A 193 -7.36 -7.12 -14.13
C LEU A 193 -7.73 -5.78 -13.47
N SER A 194 -7.14 -4.67 -13.92
CA SER A 194 -7.49 -3.31 -13.48
C SER A 194 -8.93 -2.94 -13.83
N ALA A 195 -9.47 -3.45 -14.95
CA ALA A 195 -10.85 -3.18 -15.35
C ALA A 195 -11.88 -3.81 -14.40
N PHE A 196 -11.57 -4.94 -13.76
CA PHE A 196 -12.44 -5.52 -12.72
C PHE A 196 -12.35 -4.74 -11.40
N GLY A 197 -11.13 -4.37 -11.00
CA GLY A 197 -10.90 -3.64 -9.75
C GLY A 197 -11.39 -4.37 -8.49
N ASP A 198 -11.40 -3.66 -7.37
CA ASP A 198 -11.80 -4.20 -6.06
C ASP A 198 -13.34 -4.23 -5.90
N ASP A 199 -14.04 -3.25 -6.46
CA ASP A 199 -15.52 -3.16 -6.42
C ASP A 199 -16.20 -4.15 -7.38
N GLY A 200 -15.42 -4.71 -8.31
CA GLY A 200 -15.87 -5.64 -9.32
C GLY A 200 -16.56 -4.99 -10.52
N SER A 201 -16.64 -5.76 -11.61
CA SER A 201 -17.36 -5.40 -12.82
C SER A 201 -17.98 -6.64 -13.46
N ARG A 202 -19.05 -6.44 -14.25
CA ARG A 202 -19.56 -7.52 -15.11
C ARG A 202 -18.54 -7.77 -16.21
N VAL A 203 -18.43 -9.03 -16.61
CA VAL A 203 -17.45 -9.44 -17.64
C VAL A 203 -17.63 -8.64 -18.93
N ASP A 204 -18.87 -8.51 -19.42
CA ASP A 204 -19.17 -7.78 -20.65
C ASP A 204 -18.76 -6.29 -20.55
N ASP A 205 -19.04 -5.65 -19.41
CA ASP A 205 -18.72 -4.23 -19.18
C ASP A 205 -17.19 -4.02 -19.13
N ALA A 206 -16.47 -4.88 -18.42
CA ALA A 206 -15.01 -4.81 -18.32
C ALA A 206 -14.33 -5.05 -19.67
N LEU A 207 -14.81 -6.03 -20.44
CA LEU A 207 -14.27 -6.34 -21.76
C LEU A 207 -14.63 -5.27 -22.79
N GLN A 208 -15.81 -4.67 -22.72
CA GLN A 208 -16.18 -3.53 -23.57
C GLN A 208 -15.28 -2.33 -23.30
N ALA A 209 -15.05 -1.97 -22.03
CA ALA A 209 -14.15 -0.88 -21.66
C ALA A 209 -12.72 -1.13 -22.15
N LEU A 210 -12.23 -2.37 -22.03
CA LEU A 210 -10.90 -2.74 -22.50
C LEU A 210 -10.81 -2.70 -24.03
N ALA A 211 -11.86 -3.15 -24.72
CA ALA A 211 -11.93 -3.11 -26.18
C ALA A 211 -11.86 -1.67 -26.72
N GLU A 212 -12.58 -0.74 -26.10
CA GLU A 212 -12.55 0.69 -26.43
C GLU A 212 -11.18 1.32 -26.15
N ALA A 213 -10.54 0.99 -25.02
CA ALA A 213 -9.24 1.53 -24.65
C ALA A 213 -8.10 1.07 -25.60
N HIS A 214 -8.23 -0.10 -26.21
CA HIS A 214 -7.19 -0.72 -27.05
C HIS A 214 -7.55 -0.77 -28.55
N ASP A 215 -8.66 -0.15 -28.96
CA ASP A 215 -9.16 -0.13 -30.35
C ASP A 215 -9.32 -1.53 -30.97
N VAL A 216 -9.88 -2.46 -30.20
CA VAL A 216 -10.20 -3.84 -30.62
C VAL A 216 -11.70 -4.12 -30.50
N THR A 217 -12.20 -5.19 -31.13
CA THR A 217 -13.62 -5.56 -31.01
C THR A 217 -13.88 -6.37 -29.74
N ALA A 218 -14.97 -6.06 -29.04
CA ALA A 218 -15.36 -6.77 -27.82
C ALA A 218 -15.56 -8.27 -28.06
N ASP A 219 -16.16 -8.67 -29.18
CA ASP A 219 -16.36 -10.08 -29.53
C ASP A 219 -15.04 -10.86 -29.62
N ALA A 220 -14.00 -10.27 -30.22
CA ALA A 220 -12.70 -10.91 -30.31
C ALA A 220 -12.05 -11.04 -28.93
N LEU A 221 -12.21 -10.02 -28.09
CA LEU A 221 -11.69 -10.00 -26.72
C LEU A 221 -12.42 -11.03 -25.85
N HIS A 222 -13.73 -11.19 -25.99
CA HIS A 222 -14.53 -12.19 -25.28
C HIS A 222 -14.04 -13.61 -25.54
N VAL A 223 -13.79 -13.96 -26.80
CA VAL A 223 -13.30 -15.31 -27.17
C VAL A 223 -11.96 -15.61 -26.53
N VAL A 224 -11.06 -14.62 -26.48
CA VAL A 224 -9.71 -14.78 -25.90
C VAL A 224 -9.73 -14.74 -24.38
N ALA A 225 -10.56 -13.89 -23.78
CA ALA A 225 -10.61 -13.69 -22.33
C ALA A 225 -11.34 -14.83 -21.61
N ALA A 226 -12.34 -15.47 -22.20
CA ALA A 226 -13.14 -16.51 -21.55
C ALA A 226 -12.31 -17.62 -20.86
N PRO A 227 -11.34 -18.31 -21.52
CA PRO A 227 -10.53 -19.32 -20.85
C PRO A 227 -9.65 -18.70 -19.74
N VAL A 228 -9.08 -17.51 -19.97
CA VAL A 228 -8.22 -16.82 -19.01
C VAL A 228 -8.99 -16.43 -17.74
N LEU A 229 -10.21 -15.93 -17.88
CA LEU A 229 -11.07 -15.60 -16.73
C LEU A 229 -11.38 -16.84 -15.89
N GLY A 230 -11.63 -17.98 -16.54
CA GLY A 230 -11.80 -19.26 -15.85
C GLY A 230 -10.56 -19.68 -15.05
N GLU A 231 -9.37 -19.54 -15.64
CA GLU A 231 -8.09 -19.82 -14.97
C GLU A 231 -7.83 -18.86 -13.80
N LEU A 232 -8.08 -17.56 -13.98
CA LEU A 232 -7.93 -16.55 -12.93
C LEU A 232 -8.88 -16.79 -11.75
N CYS A 233 -10.12 -17.20 -12.02
CA CYS A 233 -11.07 -17.60 -10.98
C CYS A 233 -10.64 -18.89 -10.27
N ALA A 234 -10.18 -19.90 -11.00
CA ALA A 234 -9.67 -21.15 -10.42
C ALA A 234 -8.40 -20.92 -9.58
N ALA A 235 -7.56 -19.97 -9.98
CA ALA A 235 -6.41 -19.51 -9.21
C ALA A 235 -6.80 -18.62 -8.01
N GLY A 236 -8.07 -18.23 -7.86
CA GLY A 236 -8.50 -17.30 -6.82
C GLY A 236 -7.92 -15.90 -6.96
N VAL A 237 -7.56 -15.51 -8.19
CA VAL A 237 -7.18 -14.13 -8.53
C VAL A 237 -8.42 -13.26 -8.67
N LEU A 238 -9.42 -13.78 -9.39
CA LEU A 238 -10.75 -13.19 -9.50
C LEU A 238 -11.74 -13.98 -8.65
N VAL A 239 -12.68 -13.27 -8.05
CA VAL A 239 -13.75 -13.82 -7.23
C VAL A 239 -15.08 -13.21 -7.65
N VAL A 240 -16.15 -13.95 -7.47
CA VAL A 240 -17.50 -13.43 -7.62
C VAL A 240 -17.89 -12.78 -6.30
N LEU A 241 -18.27 -11.50 -6.36
CA LEU A 241 -18.91 -10.83 -5.23
C LEU A 241 -20.38 -11.23 -5.19
N THR A 242 -20.78 -11.97 -4.17
CA THR A 242 -22.21 -12.14 -3.86
C THR A 242 -22.61 -11.10 -2.84
N GLY A 243 -23.61 -10.28 -3.18
CA GLY A 243 -24.21 -9.35 -2.24
C GLY A 243 -24.75 -10.08 -1.00
N PHE A 244 -24.76 -9.37 0.13
CA PHE A 244 -25.33 -9.82 1.39
C PHE A 244 -26.82 -10.20 1.28
#